data_AF-A0A2V9VEM2-F1
#
_entry.id   AF-A0A2V9VEM2-F1
#
_cell.length_a   1.000
_cell.length_b   1.000
_cell.length_c   1.000
_cell.angle_alpha   90.00
_cell.angle_beta   90.00
_cell.angle_gamma   90.00
#
_symmetry.space_group_name_H-M   'P 1'
#
loop_
_entity.id
_entity.type
_entity.pdbx_description
1 polymer ?
#
loop_
_entity_poly.entity_id
_entity_poly.type
_entity_poly.pdbx_seq_one_letter_code
_entity_poly.pdbx_strand_id
1 'polypeptide(L)'
;DALTSMLLEENLKTREQVAQSTTDFLTRQLADAKRNLDGLDSKLAVFKRQYMGQLPGDEDNNMKILMGLNSQLDANTQTLNRAQQDKAYTESLLAQQVSAWKSSQSSNNPQSLDQQLTALQTQLLQLQARYTDDHPDVIKTKADIAEVKKRLAEVNTAASKGSDSPDKGNLNEPPEIRQLRLQVHQYDGVIAQASRDQKRLQDDIRVYQGRVALSPAVEEQYKSLTRDYDTALKFYQDLLAKKSESEMASDMERRQQGEQMRLLNPANLPDTPSFPNRLLFTGGGLGMGLALGLGLALWLELRDKAIRTEQDVAAALGLPMLVSVPWLTDGIETKDENRKFWGRSKQPPEESKEKETVEV
;
A
#
# COMPACT_ATOMS: atom_id res chain seq x y z
N ASP A 1 31.73 -45.24 -15.76
CA ASP A 1 31.56 -44.19 -16.80
C ASP A 1 30.11 -43.76 -17.04
N ALA A 2 29.17 -44.68 -17.31
CA ALA A 2 27.76 -44.30 -17.53
C ALA A 2 27.06 -43.71 -16.28
N LEU A 3 27.27 -44.29 -15.10
CA LEU A 3 26.68 -43.80 -13.84
C LEU A 3 27.20 -42.42 -13.43
N THR A 4 28.50 -42.16 -13.65
CA THR A 4 29.13 -40.89 -13.28
C THR A 4 28.70 -39.74 -14.19
N SER A 5 28.54 -40.00 -15.50
CA SER A 5 28.02 -39.01 -16.45
C SER A 5 26.54 -38.73 -16.19
N MET A 6 25.73 -39.76 -15.94
CA MET A 6 24.33 -39.62 -15.56
C MET A 6 24.15 -38.78 -14.29
N LEU A 7 24.99 -39.00 -13.27
CA LEU A 7 24.93 -38.22 -12.03
C LEU A 7 25.33 -36.75 -12.24
N LEU A 8 26.31 -36.48 -13.12
CA LEU A 8 26.70 -35.11 -13.48
C LEU A 8 25.57 -34.38 -14.22
N GLU A 9 24.96 -35.04 -15.19
CA GLU A 9 23.86 -34.51 -16.00
C GLU A 9 22.61 -34.28 -15.15
N GLU A 10 22.26 -35.23 -14.27
CA GLU A 10 21.14 -35.09 -13.33
C GLU A 10 21.39 -33.95 -12.34
N ASN A 11 22.64 -33.75 -11.88
CA ASN A 11 23.00 -32.63 -11.01
C ASN A 11 22.80 -31.28 -11.72
N LEU A 12 23.31 -31.14 -12.95
CA LEU A 12 23.14 -29.92 -13.76
C LEU A 12 21.66 -29.63 -14.02
N LYS A 13 20.90 -30.64 -14.44
CA LYS A 13 19.45 -30.53 -14.69
C LYS A 13 18.70 -30.13 -13.42
N THR A 14 19.03 -30.73 -12.28
CA THR A 14 18.41 -30.41 -10.99
C THR A 14 18.71 -28.96 -10.61
N ARG A 15 19.96 -28.49 -10.76
CA ARG A 15 20.35 -27.10 -10.44
C ARG A 15 19.65 -26.10 -11.34
N GLU A 16 19.60 -26.35 -12.64
CA GLU A 16 18.87 -25.51 -13.59
C GLU A 16 17.38 -25.45 -13.23
N GLN A 17 16.76 -26.59 -12.93
CA GLN A 17 15.35 -26.66 -12.54
C GLN A 17 15.07 -25.91 -11.23
N VAL A 18 15.95 -26.04 -10.22
CA VAL A 18 15.83 -25.31 -8.94
C VAL A 18 15.97 -23.81 -9.16
N ALA A 19 16.98 -23.37 -9.92
CA ALA A 19 17.19 -21.96 -10.24
C ALA A 19 15.98 -21.37 -11.00
N GLN A 20 15.46 -22.08 -12.00
CA GLN A 20 14.29 -21.67 -12.76
C GLN A 20 13.02 -21.62 -11.89
N SER A 21 12.79 -22.62 -11.05
CA SER A 21 11.64 -22.64 -10.14
C SER A 21 11.67 -21.49 -9.12
N THR A 22 12.86 -21.08 -8.67
CA THR A 22 13.05 -19.94 -7.77
C THR A 22 12.71 -18.63 -8.48
N THR A 23 13.19 -18.46 -9.71
CA THR A 23 12.87 -17.29 -10.55
C THR A 23 11.37 -17.19 -10.86
N ASP A 24 10.72 -18.31 -11.16
CA ASP A 24 9.27 -18.37 -11.40
C ASP A 24 8.48 -17.99 -10.14
N PHE A 25 8.89 -18.50 -8.97
CA PHE A 25 8.30 -18.14 -7.68
C PHE A 25 8.42 -16.64 -7.42
N LEU A 26 9.62 -16.07 -7.54
CA LEU A 26 9.86 -14.64 -7.35
C LEU A 26 9.08 -13.78 -8.35
N THR A 27 8.93 -14.23 -9.59
CA THR A 27 8.14 -13.54 -10.62
C THR A 27 6.66 -13.46 -10.23
N ARG A 28 6.07 -14.54 -9.71
CA ARG A 28 4.68 -14.54 -9.22
C ARG A 28 4.52 -13.63 -8.00
N GLN A 29 5.41 -13.74 -7.02
CA GLN A 29 5.40 -12.89 -5.83
C GLN A 29 5.54 -11.40 -6.18
N LEU A 30 6.38 -11.07 -7.16
CA LEU A 30 6.56 -9.70 -7.63
C LEU A 30 5.29 -9.16 -8.31
N ALA A 31 4.60 -9.98 -9.10
CA ALA A 31 3.33 -9.61 -9.71
C ALA A 31 2.25 -9.33 -8.66
N ASP A 32 2.17 -10.15 -7.61
CA ASP A 32 1.21 -9.95 -6.51
C ASP A 32 1.57 -8.73 -5.66
N ALA A 33 2.85 -8.53 -5.35
CA ALA A 33 3.35 -7.33 -4.67
C ALA A 33 3.04 -6.06 -5.46
N LYS A 34 3.21 -6.09 -6.79
CA LYS A 34 2.85 -4.98 -7.67
C LYS A 34 1.35 -4.68 -7.64
N ARG A 35 0.49 -5.69 -7.73
CA ARG A 35 -0.97 -5.50 -7.62
C ARG A 35 -1.37 -4.87 -6.29
N ASN A 36 -0.76 -5.32 -5.19
CA ASN A 36 -1.01 -4.75 -3.88
C ASN A 36 -0.55 -3.28 -3.81
N LEU A 37 0.64 -2.97 -4.33
CA LEU A 37 1.18 -1.62 -4.40
C LEU A 37 0.29 -0.69 -5.23
N ASP A 38 -0.11 -1.11 -6.43
CA ASP A 38 -1.00 -0.35 -7.32
C ASP A 38 -2.37 -0.13 -6.64
N GLY A 39 -2.86 -1.10 -5.86
CA GLY A 39 -4.08 -0.97 -5.05
C GLY A 39 -3.96 0.05 -3.92
N LEU A 40 -2.82 0.07 -3.21
CA LEU A 40 -2.54 1.07 -2.16
C LEU A 40 -2.36 2.47 -2.74
N ASP A 41 -1.67 2.60 -3.88
CA ASP A 41 -1.52 3.87 -4.58
C ASP A 41 -2.87 4.45 -5.00
N SER A 42 -3.75 3.62 -5.59
CA SER A 42 -5.12 4.02 -5.91
C SER A 42 -5.89 4.47 -4.66
N LYS A 43 -5.78 3.76 -3.54
CA LYS A 43 -6.44 4.15 -2.29
C LYS A 43 -5.91 5.48 -1.78
N LEU A 44 -4.59 5.69 -1.82
CA LEU A 44 -3.95 6.93 -1.40
C LEU A 44 -4.38 8.11 -2.29
N ALA A 45 -4.48 7.90 -3.60
CA ALA A 45 -4.93 8.90 -4.55
C ALA A 45 -6.40 9.31 -4.32
N VAL A 46 -7.29 8.33 -4.08
CA VAL A 46 -8.69 8.58 -3.74
C VAL A 46 -8.80 9.31 -2.40
N PHE A 47 -8.04 8.88 -1.40
CA PHE A 47 -8.01 9.52 -0.08
C PHE A 47 -7.58 10.99 -0.18
N LYS A 48 -6.47 11.27 -0.89
CA LYS A 48 -6.01 12.65 -1.12
C LYS A 48 -7.05 13.51 -1.83
N ARG A 49 -7.78 12.96 -2.79
CA ARG A 49 -8.84 13.68 -3.51
C ARG A 49 -10.06 13.96 -2.64
N GLN A 50 -10.46 12.99 -1.81
CA GLN A 50 -11.63 13.11 -0.93
C GLN A 50 -11.39 14.12 0.20
N TYR A 51 -10.17 14.17 0.74
CA TYR A 51 -9.79 14.99 1.89
C TYR A 51 -8.92 16.20 1.50
N MET A 52 -9.10 16.75 0.29
CA MET A 52 -8.36 17.95 -0.13
C MET A 52 -8.62 19.15 0.80
N GLY A 53 -7.55 19.82 1.22
CA GLY A 53 -7.62 20.92 2.19
C GLY A 53 -7.79 20.45 3.63
N GLN A 54 -7.68 19.14 3.90
CA GLN A 54 -7.66 18.52 5.23
C GLN A 54 -6.45 17.58 5.37
N LEU A 55 -5.50 17.63 4.44
CA LEU A 55 -4.32 16.77 4.48
C LEU A 55 -3.31 17.28 5.52
N PRO A 56 -2.41 16.40 6.00
CA PRO A 56 -1.30 16.84 6.83
C PRO A 56 -0.50 17.95 6.13
N GLY A 57 -0.32 19.07 6.82
CA GLY A 57 0.29 20.29 6.28
C GLY A 57 -0.69 21.38 5.84
N ASP A 58 -1.97 21.05 5.59
CA ASP A 58 -3.00 22.06 5.30
C ASP A 58 -3.52 22.74 6.59
N GLU A 59 -3.33 22.13 7.76
CA GLU A 59 -3.84 22.63 9.04
C GLU A 59 -3.33 24.02 9.39
N ASP A 60 -2.02 24.26 9.27
CA ASP A 60 -1.41 25.56 9.55
C ASP A 60 -1.96 26.65 8.63
N ASN A 61 -2.17 26.32 7.35
CA ASN A 61 -2.76 27.24 6.39
C ASN A 61 -4.24 27.51 6.68
N ASN A 62 -5.01 26.47 6.98
CA ASN A 62 -6.41 26.58 7.38
C ASN A 62 -6.57 27.43 8.64
N MET A 63 -5.68 27.28 9.63
CA MET A 63 -5.70 28.08 10.85
C MET A 63 -5.41 29.56 10.57
N LYS A 64 -4.44 29.86 9.70
CA LYS A 64 -4.16 31.24 9.26
C LYS A 64 -5.34 31.87 8.54
N ILE A 65 -5.99 31.10 7.64
CA ILE A 65 -7.21 31.55 6.94
C ILE A 65 -8.33 31.82 7.96
N LEU A 66 -8.52 30.92 8.93
CA LEU A 66 -9.54 31.06 9.98
C LEU A 66 -9.30 32.32 10.83
N MET A 67 -8.06 32.59 11.24
CA MET A 67 -7.70 33.84 11.93
C MET A 67 -8.01 35.08 11.07
N GLY A 68 -7.69 35.04 9.77
CA GLY A 68 -8.01 36.10 8.83
C GLY A 68 -9.52 36.32 8.65
N LEU A 69 -10.29 35.25 8.52
CA LEU A 69 -11.75 35.30 8.40
C LEU A 69 -12.41 35.82 9.68
N ASN A 70 -11.93 35.42 10.87
CA ASN A 70 -12.40 35.97 12.14
C ASN A 70 -12.13 37.47 12.23
N SER A 71 -10.93 37.91 11.86
CA SER A 71 -10.61 39.35 11.83
C SER A 71 -11.49 40.13 10.85
N GLN A 72 -11.79 39.57 9.68
CA GLN A 72 -12.73 40.15 8.72
C GLN A 72 -14.17 40.18 9.24
N LEU A 73 -14.61 39.11 9.91
CA LEU A 73 -15.93 39.03 10.54
C LEU A 73 -16.09 40.10 11.61
N ASP A 74 -15.07 40.29 12.47
CA ASP A 74 -15.09 41.32 13.50
C ASP A 74 -15.16 42.72 12.90
N ALA A 75 -14.33 43.00 11.89
CA ALA A 75 -14.35 44.29 11.18
C ALA A 75 -15.69 44.56 10.47
N ASN A 76 -16.28 43.54 9.85
CA ASN A 76 -17.59 43.65 9.20
C ASN A 76 -18.72 43.82 10.23
N THR A 77 -18.64 43.15 11.38
CA THR A 77 -19.58 43.30 12.50
C THR A 77 -19.54 44.72 13.06
N GLN A 78 -18.34 45.30 13.21
CA GLN A 78 -18.19 46.71 13.62
C GLN A 78 -18.79 47.67 12.58
N THR A 79 -18.57 47.42 11.29
CA THR A 79 -19.17 48.19 10.20
C THR A 79 -20.70 48.15 10.24
N LEU A 80 -21.27 46.96 10.43
CA LEU A 80 -22.71 46.77 10.55
C LEU A 80 -23.27 47.55 11.75
N ASN A 81 -22.67 47.38 12.93
CA ASN A 81 -23.11 48.05 14.15
C ASN A 81 -23.04 49.58 14.01
N ARG A 82 -21.97 50.10 13.41
CA ARG A 82 -21.82 51.54 13.16
C ARG A 82 -22.89 52.05 12.19
N ALA A 83 -23.09 51.36 11.06
CA ALA A 83 -24.12 51.75 10.09
C ALA A 83 -25.53 51.73 10.69
N GLN A 84 -25.83 50.76 11.57
CA GLN A 84 -27.10 50.69 12.29
C GLN A 84 -27.28 51.86 13.27
N GLN A 85 -26.23 52.21 14.03
CA GLN A 85 -26.24 53.36 14.94
C GLN A 85 -26.42 54.68 14.18
N ASP A 86 -25.65 54.88 13.11
CA ASP A 86 -25.72 56.09 12.28
C ASP A 86 -27.07 56.22 11.59
N LYS A 87 -27.64 55.10 11.11
CA LYS A 87 -29.00 55.06 10.57
C LYS A 87 -30.02 55.47 11.62
N ALA A 88 -30.02 54.84 12.80
CA ALA A 88 -30.97 55.14 13.87
C ALA A 88 -30.88 56.61 14.32
N TYR A 89 -29.66 57.16 14.40
CA TYR A 89 -29.44 58.57 14.67
C TYR A 89 -30.05 59.46 13.56
N THR A 90 -29.77 59.15 12.30
CA THR A 90 -30.28 59.92 11.15
C THR A 90 -31.81 59.83 11.04
N GLU A 91 -32.40 58.67 11.32
CA GLU A 91 -33.85 58.46 11.37
C GLU A 91 -34.49 59.29 12.49
N SER A 92 -33.85 59.40 13.65
CA SER A 92 -34.34 60.25 14.74
C SER A 92 -34.32 61.74 14.37
N LEU A 93 -33.24 62.20 13.71
CA LEU A 93 -33.12 63.56 13.21
C LEU A 93 -34.16 63.85 12.11
N LEU A 94 -34.35 62.89 11.20
CA LEU A 94 -35.35 62.94 10.14
C LEU A 94 -36.76 63.05 10.74
N ALA A 95 -37.09 62.22 11.72
CA ALA A 95 -38.39 62.25 12.39
C ALA A 95 -38.66 63.59 13.08
N GLN A 96 -37.64 64.17 13.73
CA GLN A 96 -37.73 65.50 14.35
C GLN A 96 -37.96 66.60 13.29
N GLN A 97 -37.19 66.61 12.20
CA GLN A 97 -37.33 67.62 11.14
C GLN A 97 -38.67 67.49 10.39
N VAL A 98 -39.11 66.27 10.08
CA VAL A 98 -40.41 66.02 9.45
C VAL A 98 -41.54 66.50 10.35
N SER A 99 -41.45 66.27 11.66
CA SER A 99 -42.47 66.73 12.62
C SER A 99 -42.52 68.27 12.70
N ALA A 100 -41.37 68.93 12.76
CA ALA A 100 -41.27 70.39 12.76
C ALA A 100 -41.74 71.03 11.43
N TRP A 101 -41.47 70.39 10.30
CA TRP A 101 -41.95 70.84 9.00
C TRP A 101 -43.47 70.66 8.85
N LYS A 102 -44.01 69.52 9.30
CA LYS A 102 -45.47 69.28 9.31
C LYS A 102 -46.20 70.29 10.20
N SER A 103 -45.62 70.67 11.33
CA SER A 103 -46.22 71.69 12.20
C SER A 103 -46.11 73.10 11.63
N SER A 104 -45.06 73.44 10.87
CA SER A 104 -44.97 74.74 10.19
C SER A 104 -45.87 74.84 8.95
N GLN A 105 -46.08 73.74 8.22
CA GLN A 105 -47.10 73.63 7.17
C GLN A 105 -48.53 73.80 7.75
N SER A 106 -48.75 73.41 9.01
CA SER A 106 -50.03 73.61 9.72
C SER A 106 -50.37 75.09 9.97
N SER A 107 -49.50 76.07 9.73
CA SER A 107 -49.94 77.47 9.67
C SER A 107 -50.91 77.73 8.50
N ASN A 108 -50.91 76.86 7.48
CA ASN A 108 -51.88 76.83 6.37
C ASN A 108 -52.93 75.71 6.53
N ASN A 109 -53.14 75.17 7.74
CA ASN A 109 -54.16 74.14 7.98
C ASN A 109 -55.59 74.72 7.85
N PRO A 110 -56.58 73.88 7.48
CA PRO A 110 -57.98 74.31 7.44
C PRO A 110 -58.45 74.89 8.78
N GLN A 111 -57.95 74.39 9.92
CA GLN A 111 -58.25 74.91 11.25
C GLN A 111 -57.80 76.38 11.46
N SER A 112 -56.61 76.77 10.98
CA SER A 112 -56.14 78.16 11.13
C SER A 112 -56.87 79.09 10.15
N LEU A 113 -57.21 78.60 8.96
CA LEU A 113 -58.05 79.31 7.99
C LEU A 113 -59.50 79.45 8.48
N ASP A 114 -60.07 78.46 9.18
CA ASP A 114 -61.40 78.53 9.81
C ASP A 114 -61.42 79.55 10.96
N GLN A 115 -60.35 79.64 11.75
CA GLN A 115 -60.21 80.68 12.78
C GLN A 115 -60.11 82.08 12.16
N GLN A 116 -59.35 82.25 11.06
CA GLN A 116 -59.31 83.50 10.31
C GLN A 116 -60.66 83.86 9.68
N LEU A 117 -61.36 82.87 9.11
CA LEU A 117 -62.70 83.04 8.56
C LEU A 117 -63.67 83.53 9.63
N THR A 118 -63.66 82.89 10.80
CA THR A 118 -64.53 83.24 11.93
C THR A 118 -64.24 84.67 12.41
N ALA A 119 -62.96 85.05 12.53
CA ALA A 119 -62.56 86.41 12.90
C ALA A 119 -63.06 87.46 11.89
N LEU A 120 -62.86 87.23 10.59
CA LEU A 120 -63.33 88.12 9.53
C LEU A 120 -64.87 88.20 9.46
N GLN A 121 -65.58 87.10 9.67
CA GLN A 121 -67.05 87.08 9.76
C GLN A 121 -67.56 87.92 10.93
N THR A 122 -66.88 87.85 12.08
CA THR A 122 -67.22 88.64 13.26
C THR A 122 -66.98 90.14 13.00
N GLN A 123 -65.88 90.48 12.33
CA GLN A 123 -65.56 91.85 11.91
C GLN A 123 -66.58 92.40 10.91
N LEU A 124 -67.05 91.57 9.96
CA LEU A 124 -68.09 91.94 9.02
C LEU A 124 -69.42 92.25 9.73
N LEU A 125 -69.83 91.42 10.70
CA LEU A 125 -71.02 91.66 11.53
C LEU A 125 -70.93 93.01 12.27
N GLN A 126 -69.76 93.34 12.82
CA GLN A 126 -69.54 94.62 13.49
C GLN A 126 -69.57 95.82 12.52
N LEU A 127 -69.00 95.67 11.32
CA LEU A 127 -69.02 96.70 10.28
C LEU A 127 -70.43 96.92 9.74
N GLN A 128 -71.20 95.86 9.50
CA GLN A 128 -72.60 95.93 9.02
C GLN A 128 -73.57 96.52 10.05
N ALA A 129 -73.24 96.47 11.35
CA ALA A 129 -74.01 97.15 12.37
C ALA A 129 -73.84 98.69 12.35
N ARG A 130 -72.82 99.20 11.66
CA ARG A 130 -72.48 100.65 11.62
C ARG A 130 -72.47 101.25 10.22
N TYR A 131 -72.25 100.44 9.19
CA TYR A 131 -72.09 100.86 7.80
C TYR A 131 -73.05 100.09 6.90
N THR A 132 -73.46 100.72 5.80
CA THR A 132 -74.26 100.09 4.75
C THR A 132 -73.39 99.17 3.89
N ASP A 133 -74.04 98.29 3.11
CA ASP A 133 -73.33 97.31 2.27
C ASP A 133 -72.40 97.94 1.21
N ASP A 134 -72.59 99.22 0.86
CA ASP A 134 -71.78 99.96 -0.11
C ASP A 134 -70.50 100.59 0.48
N HIS A 135 -70.29 100.48 1.81
CA HIS A 135 -69.11 101.07 2.45
C HIS A 135 -67.83 100.31 2.06
N PRO A 136 -66.72 101.01 1.72
CA PRO A 136 -65.50 100.38 1.22
C PRO A 136 -64.92 99.31 2.15
N ASP A 137 -65.04 99.48 3.47
CA ASP A 137 -64.54 98.49 4.43
C ASP A 137 -65.37 97.21 4.47
N VAL A 138 -66.70 97.29 4.28
CA VAL A 138 -67.58 96.11 4.19
C VAL A 138 -67.27 95.33 2.92
N ILE A 139 -67.04 96.02 1.80
CA ILE A 139 -66.68 95.41 0.51
C ILE A 139 -65.32 94.70 0.62
N LYS A 140 -64.32 95.35 1.24
CA LYS A 140 -63.00 94.74 1.50
C LYS A 140 -63.11 93.49 2.35
N THR A 141 -63.79 93.55 3.51
CA THR A 141 -63.93 92.38 4.38
C THR A 141 -64.74 91.25 3.73
N LYS A 142 -65.75 91.55 2.90
CA LYS A 142 -66.45 90.54 2.08
C LYS A 142 -65.50 89.87 1.08
N ALA A 143 -64.62 90.64 0.43
CA ALA A 143 -63.62 90.12 -0.48
C ALA A 143 -62.60 89.23 0.25
N ASP A 144 -62.11 89.66 1.42
CA ASP A 144 -61.18 88.89 2.26
C ASP A 144 -61.80 87.56 2.71
N ILE A 145 -63.07 87.56 3.14
CA ILE A 145 -63.81 86.33 3.48
C ILE A 145 -63.92 85.41 2.26
N ALA A 146 -64.24 85.96 1.08
CA ALA A 146 -64.35 85.17 -0.14
C ALA A 146 -63.00 84.51 -0.52
N GLU A 147 -61.90 85.23 -0.35
CA GLU A 147 -60.56 84.71 -0.59
C GLU A 147 -60.18 83.60 0.42
N VAL A 148 -60.42 83.82 1.71
CA VAL A 148 -60.15 82.79 2.74
C VAL A 148 -61.02 81.56 2.53
N LYS A 149 -62.31 81.69 2.20
CA LYS A 149 -63.18 80.55 1.85
C LYS A 149 -62.68 79.78 0.65
N LYS A 150 -62.20 80.49 -0.39
CA LYS A 150 -61.66 79.87 -1.60
C LYS A 150 -60.42 79.05 -1.27
N ARG A 151 -59.48 79.62 -0.51
CA ARG A 151 -58.29 78.90 -0.02
C ARG A 151 -58.66 77.69 0.83
N LEU A 152 -59.67 77.81 1.70
CA LEU A 152 -60.14 76.72 2.56
C LEU A 152 -60.75 75.57 1.74
N ALA A 153 -61.49 75.88 0.68
CA ALA A 153 -62.00 74.88 -0.26
C ALA A 153 -60.88 74.20 -1.07
N GLU A 154 -59.88 74.94 -1.52
CA GLU A 154 -58.69 74.40 -2.19
C GLU A 154 -57.88 73.46 -1.28
N VAL A 155 -57.70 73.84 0.00
CA VAL A 155 -57.01 73.01 1.00
C VAL A 155 -57.81 71.76 1.35
N ASN A 156 -59.13 71.86 1.57
CA ASN A 156 -59.98 70.70 1.88
C ASN A 156 -60.13 69.73 0.71
N THR A 157 -60.15 70.22 -0.54
CA THR A 157 -60.18 69.36 -1.74
C THR A 157 -58.83 68.69 -2.01
N ALA A 158 -57.71 69.32 -1.66
CA ALA A 158 -56.39 68.70 -1.69
C ALA A 158 -56.22 67.63 -0.59
N ALA A 159 -56.70 67.90 0.63
CA ALA A 159 -56.64 66.95 1.76
C ALA A 159 -57.49 65.69 1.52
N SER A 160 -58.67 65.82 0.91
CA SER A 160 -59.57 64.69 0.60
C SER A 160 -59.09 63.80 -0.56
N LYS A 161 -58.11 64.26 -1.36
CA LYS A 161 -57.48 63.46 -2.44
C LYS A 161 -56.14 62.82 -2.02
N GLY A 162 -55.61 63.12 -0.84
CA GLY A 162 -54.23 62.79 -0.45
C GLY A 162 -54.04 61.67 0.58
N SER A 163 -55.09 60.97 1.04
CA SER A 163 -54.98 60.10 2.23
C SER A 163 -54.55 58.64 1.99
N ASP A 164 -54.41 58.18 0.74
CA ASP A 164 -54.15 56.75 0.45
C ASP A 164 -52.80 56.44 -0.21
N SER A 165 -51.82 57.35 -0.17
CA SER A 165 -50.47 57.06 -0.68
C SER A 165 -49.47 56.89 0.46
N PRO A 166 -48.80 55.74 0.58
CA PRO A 166 -47.70 55.56 1.52
C PRO A 166 -46.55 56.45 1.08
N ASP A 167 -46.28 57.51 1.83
CA ASP A 167 -45.01 58.24 1.96
C ASP A 167 -44.17 58.46 0.67
N LYS A 168 -44.84 58.64 -0.48
CA LYS A 168 -44.19 59.08 -1.71
C LYS A 168 -44.07 60.60 -1.65
N GLY A 169 -42.88 61.02 -1.23
CA GLY A 169 -42.42 62.40 -1.01
C GLY A 169 -43.31 63.48 -1.63
N ASN A 170 -43.87 64.32 -0.75
CA ASN A 170 -44.40 65.61 -1.15
C ASN A 170 -43.30 66.32 -1.96
N LEU A 171 -43.59 66.68 -3.21
CA LEU A 171 -42.69 67.45 -4.07
C LEU A 171 -42.26 68.79 -3.42
N ASN A 172 -42.99 69.24 -2.39
CA ASN A 172 -42.73 70.44 -1.58
C ASN A 172 -41.90 70.18 -0.29
N GLU A 173 -41.31 69.00 -0.12
CA GLU A 173 -40.47 68.71 1.04
C GLU A 173 -39.13 69.48 0.97
N PRO A 174 -38.68 70.11 2.08
CA PRO A 174 -37.41 70.83 2.15
C PRO A 174 -36.21 69.99 1.70
N PRO A 175 -35.18 70.60 1.10
CA PRO A 175 -34.00 69.89 0.63
C PRO A 175 -33.27 69.13 1.75
N GLU A 176 -33.27 69.64 2.99
CA GLU A 176 -32.62 69.01 4.15
C GLU A 176 -33.25 67.64 4.49
N ILE A 177 -34.59 67.57 4.51
CA ILE A 177 -35.31 66.33 4.81
C ILE A 177 -35.10 65.30 3.70
N ARG A 178 -35.06 65.75 2.44
CA ARG A 178 -34.79 64.88 1.28
C ARG A 178 -33.37 64.32 1.33
N GLN A 179 -32.38 65.13 1.74
CA GLN A 179 -31.00 64.68 1.97
C GLN A 179 -30.92 63.62 3.08
N LEU A 180 -31.62 63.82 4.20
CA LEU A 180 -31.65 62.84 5.28
C LEU A 180 -32.31 61.52 4.85
N ARG A 181 -33.41 61.55 4.09
CA ARG A 181 -34.02 60.32 3.52
C ARG A 181 -33.04 59.57 2.62
N LEU A 182 -32.33 60.29 1.74
CA LEU A 182 -31.30 59.70 0.88
C LEU A 182 -30.16 59.09 1.70
N GLN A 183 -29.76 59.72 2.80
CA GLN A 183 -28.74 59.21 3.70
C GLN A 183 -29.20 57.93 4.43
N VAL A 184 -30.45 57.88 4.92
CA VAL A 184 -31.05 56.66 5.50
C VAL A 184 -31.04 55.52 4.48
N HIS A 185 -31.46 55.78 3.25
CA HIS A 185 -31.45 54.76 2.18
C HIS A 185 -30.03 54.29 1.82
N GLN A 186 -29.02 55.17 1.89
CA GLN A 186 -27.63 54.76 1.74
C GLN A 186 -27.18 53.81 2.86
N TYR A 187 -27.55 54.11 4.12
CA TYR A 187 -27.27 53.20 5.24
C TYR A 187 -27.98 51.86 5.09
N ASP A 188 -29.21 51.82 4.56
CA ASP A 188 -29.90 50.56 4.26
C ASP A 188 -29.12 49.69 3.29
N GLY A 189 -28.53 50.29 2.25
CA GLY A 189 -27.65 49.59 1.31
C GLY A 189 -26.42 49.00 2.00
N VAL A 190 -25.76 49.78 2.87
CA VAL A 190 -24.58 49.34 3.64
C VAL A 190 -24.94 48.21 4.60
N ILE A 191 -26.02 48.35 5.36
CA ILE A 191 -26.51 47.35 6.31
C ILE A 191 -26.84 46.05 5.58
N ALA A 192 -27.55 46.12 4.44
CA ALA A 192 -27.90 44.94 3.65
C ALA A 192 -26.65 44.22 3.12
N GLN A 193 -25.64 44.98 2.66
CA GLN A 193 -24.39 44.40 2.18
C GLN A 193 -23.58 43.77 3.31
N ALA A 194 -23.34 44.51 4.40
CA ALA A 194 -22.60 44.02 5.56
C ALA A 194 -23.27 42.79 6.19
N SER A 195 -24.61 42.73 6.21
CA SER A 195 -25.34 41.55 6.69
C SER A 195 -25.13 40.32 5.81
N ARG A 196 -25.09 40.48 4.47
CA ARG A 196 -24.78 39.39 3.54
C ARG A 196 -23.33 38.90 3.72
N ASP A 197 -22.40 39.84 3.83
CA ASP A 197 -20.98 39.55 4.02
C ASP A 197 -20.73 38.85 5.36
N GLN A 198 -21.43 39.27 6.43
CA GLN A 198 -21.36 38.61 7.74
C GLN A 198 -21.78 37.14 7.65
N LYS A 199 -22.92 36.86 6.99
CA LYS A 199 -23.40 35.49 6.81
C LYS A 199 -22.41 34.65 6.01
N ARG A 200 -21.89 35.20 4.91
CA ARG A 200 -20.88 34.53 4.08
C ARG A 200 -19.62 34.20 4.90
N LEU A 201 -19.09 35.17 5.63
CA LEU A 201 -17.90 34.99 6.47
C LEU A 201 -18.13 33.93 7.54
N GLN A 202 -19.30 33.92 8.18
CA GLN A 202 -19.67 32.88 9.15
C GLN A 202 -19.73 31.48 8.52
N ASP A 203 -20.30 31.36 7.32
CA ASP A 203 -20.35 30.10 6.58
C ASP A 203 -18.94 29.62 6.19
N ASP A 204 -18.08 30.52 5.69
CA ASP A 204 -16.68 30.23 5.38
C ASP A 204 -15.93 29.77 6.64
N ILE A 205 -16.10 30.47 7.78
CA ILE A 205 -15.50 30.08 9.08
C ILE A 205 -15.94 28.69 9.50
N ARG A 206 -17.23 28.33 9.39
CA ARG A 206 -17.73 26.99 9.73
C ARG A 206 -17.06 25.90 8.90
N VAL A 207 -16.87 26.15 7.59
CA VAL A 207 -16.20 25.19 6.71
C VAL A 207 -14.75 24.96 7.16
N TYR A 208 -13.99 26.03 7.43
CA TYR A 208 -12.60 25.91 7.88
C TYR A 208 -12.47 25.33 9.30
N GLN A 209 -13.37 25.69 10.21
CA GLN A 209 -13.44 25.07 11.54
C GLN A 209 -13.68 23.56 11.43
N GLY A 210 -14.59 23.12 10.55
CA GLY A 210 -14.83 21.71 10.29
C GLY A 210 -13.60 20.99 9.71
N ARG A 211 -12.86 21.65 8.81
CA ARG A 211 -11.59 21.11 8.26
C ARG A 211 -10.53 20.91 9.33
N VAL A 212 -10.32 21.91 10.19
CA VAL A 212 -9.35 21.84 11.29
C VAL A 212 -9.76 20.78 12.31
N ALA A 213 -11.06 20.70 12.67
CA ALA A 213 -11.55 19.73 13.64
C ALA A 213 -11.41 18.27 13.18
N LEU A 214 -11.53 18.00 11.88
CA LEU A 214 -11.38 16.66 11.30
C LEU A 214 -9.92 16.31 10.98
N SER A 215 -9.00 17.30 10.98
CA SER A 215 -7.58 17.14 10.63
C SER A 215 -6.90 15.97 11.34
N PRO A 216 -7.03 15.77 12.67
CA PRO A 216 -6.31 14.70 13.37
C PRO A 216 -6.71 13.29 12.92
N ALA A 217 -8.00 13.05 12.70
CA ALA A 217 -8.50 11.74 12.26
C ALA A 217 -8.10 11.44 10.81
N VAL A 218 -8.12 12.46 9.94
CA VAL A 218 -7.64 12.35 8.56
C VAL A 218 -6.14 12.13 8.52
N GLU A 219 -5.37 12.81 9.38
CA GLU A 219 -3.92 12.63 9.49
C GLU A 219 -3.55 11.22 9.93
N GLU A 220 -4.23 10.64 10.92
CA GLU A 220 -4.01 9.26 11.36
C GLU A 220 -4.23 8.25 10.22
N GLN A 221 -5.34 8.39 9.49
CA GLN A 221 -5.64 7.55 8.34
C GLN A 221 -4.64 7.76 7.20
N TYR A 222 -4.22 9.00 6.95
CA TYR A 222 -3.19 9.29 5.95
C TYR A 222 -1.86 8.65 6.30
N LYS A 223 -1.43 8.75 7.56
CA LYS A 223 -0.18 8.16 8.05
C LYS A 223 -0.19 6.64 7.94
N SER A 224 -1.29 5.98 8.32
CA SER A 224 -1.40 4.52 8.19
C SER A 224 -1.32 4.08 6.73
N LEU A 225 -2.07 4.73 5.84
CA LEU A 225 -2.08 4.40 4.42
C LEU A 225 -0.72 4.67 3.74
N THR A 226 -0.05 5.76 4.11
CA THR A 226 1.30 6.08 3.63
C THR A 226 2.32 5.05 4.12
N ARG A 227 2.25 4.64 5.40
CA ARG A 227 3.13 3.60 5.94
C ARG A 227 2.95 2.26 5.23
N ASP A 228 1.70 1.87 4.96
CA ASP A 228 1.39 0.64 4.27
C ASP A 228 1.89 0.68 2.82
N TYR A 229 1.71 1.81 2.13
CA TYR A 229 2.27 2.07 0.80
C TYR A 229 3.80 1.96 0.80
N ASP A 230 4.49 2.65 1.72
CA ASP A 230 5.95 2.64 1.81
C ASP A 230 6.50 1.24 2.10
N THR A 231 5.79 0.47 2.93
CA THR A 231 6.14 -0.92 3.25
C THR A 231 5.97 -1.82 2.03
N ALA A 232 4.85 -1.70 1.31
CA ALA A 232 4.61 -2.45 0.08
C ALA A 232 5.61 -2.09 -1.02
N LEU A 233 5.96 -0.80 -1.14
CA LEU A 233 6.94 -0.30 -2.09
C LEU A 233 8.33 -0.88 -1.82
N LYS A 234 8.77 -0.89 -0.54
CA LYS A 234 10.03 -1.53 -0.15
C LYS A 234 10.02 -3.02 -0.44
N PHE A 235 8.96 -3.73 -0.06
CA PHE A 235 8.84 -5.16 -0.33
C PHE A 235 8.88 -5.49 -1.83
N TYR A 236 8.23 -4.68 -2.66
CA TYR A 236 8.30 -4.81 -4.11
C TYR A 236 9.74 -4.61 -4.64
N GLN A 237 10.45 -3.58 -4.15
CA GLN A 237 11.85 -3.33 -4.53
C GLN A 237 12.78 -4.48 -4.10
N ASP A 238 12.59 -5.01 -2.91
CA ASP A 238 13.36 -6.15 -2.40
C ASP A 238 13.12 -7.41 -3.24
N LEU A 239 11.86 -7.70 -3.62
CA LEU A 239 11.54 -8.81 -4.52
C LEU A 239 12.11 -8.61 -5.92
N LEU A 240 12.10 -7.38 -6.43
CA LEU A 240 12.69 -7.03 -7.72
C LEU A 240 14.20 -7.30 -7.72
N ALA A 241 14.89 -6.88 -6.66
CA ALA A 241 16.32 -7.13 -6.50
C ALA A 241 16.62 -8.63 -6.43
N LYS A 242 15.89 -9.39 -5.59
CA LYS A 242 16.04 -10.85 -5.46
C LYS A 242 15.74 -11.58 -6.77
N LYS A 243 14.75 -11.14 -7.53
CA LYS A 243 14.43 -11.69 -8.84
C LYS A 243 15.60 -11.49 -9.80
N SER A 244 16.15 -10.28 -9.87
CA SER A 244 17.30 -9.98 -10.73
C SER A 244 18.53 -10.81 -10.35
N GLU A 245 18.76 -11.04 -9.05
CA GLU A 245 19.84 -11.92 -8.57
C GLU A 245 19.61 -13.38 -8.97
N SER A 246 18.37 -13.90 -8.81
CA SER A 246 17.99 -15.25 -9.22
C SER A 246 18.09 -15.47 -10.73
N GLU A 247 17.72 -14.48 -11.54
CA GLU A 247 17.89 -14.52 -12.99
C GLU A 247 19.36 -14.61 -13.38
N MET A 248 20.22 -13.79 -12.74
CA MET A 248 21.67 -13.83 -12.98
C MET A 248 22.28 -15.17 -12.56
N ALA A 249 21.87 -15.73 -11.42
CA ALA A 249 22.30 -17.06 -10.98
C ALA A 249 21.84 -18.15 -11.96
N SER A 250 20.58 -18.10 -12.41
CA SER A 250 20.04 -19.05 -13.40
C SER A 250 20.80 -18.98 -14.73
N ASP A 251 21.15 -17.78 -15.19
CA ASP A 251 21.95 -17.59 -16.40
C ASP A 251 23.38 -18.12 -16.23
N MET A 252 23.97 -17.98 -15.04
CA MET A 252 25.29 -18.52 -14.71
C MET A 252 25.30 -20.05 -14.72
N GLU A 253 24.27 -20.69 -14.14
CA GLU A 253 24.09 -22.15 -14.16
C GLU A 253 23.89 -22.67 -15.59
N ARG A 254 23.06 -21.99 -16.39
CA ARG A 254 22.85 -22.31 -17.83
C ARG A 254 24.13 -22.23 -18.65
N ARG A 255 24.98 -21.24 -18.35
CA ARG A 255 26.29 -21.08 -19.00
C ARG A 255 27.37 -21.98 -18.42
N GLN A 256 27.04 -22.84 -17.44
CA GLN A 256 27.98 -23.71 -16.73
C GLN A 256 29.14 -22.93 -16.08
N GLN A 257 28.92 -21.66 -15.72
CA GLN A 257 29.92 -20.78 -15.10
C GLN A 257 29.91 -20.85 -13.56
N GLY A 258 29.04 -21.66 -12.96
CA GLY A 258 28.99 -21.94 -11.52
C GLY A 258 29.95 -23.05 -11.07
N GLU A 259 29.81 -23.50 -9.83
CA GLU A 259 30.59 -24.61 -9.28
C GLU A 259 30.38 -25.90 -10.08
N GLN A 260 31.44 -26.44 -10.69
CA GLN A 260 31.38 -27.67 -11.47
C GLN A 260 31.82 -28.87 -10.63
N MET A 261 31.00 -29.92 -10.59
CA MET A 261 31.50 -31.23 -10.16
C MET A 261 32.46 -31.74 -11.23
N ARG A 262 33.74 -31.87 -10.87
CA ARG A 262 34.75 -32.44 -11.77
C ARG A 262 35.06 -33.86 -11.32
N LEU A 263 35.01 -34.80 -12.27
CA LEU A 263 35.44 -36.17 -12.02
C LEU A 263 36.95 -36.17 -11.75
N LEU A 264 37.35 -36.38 -10.49
CA LEU A 264 38.76 -36.36 -10.10
C LEU A 264 39.46 -37.66 -10.48
N ASN A 265 38.86 -38.81 -10.12
CA ASN A 265 39.40 -40.12 -10.42
C ASN A 265 38.25 -41.05 -10.86
N PRO A 266 38.25 -41.55 -12.10
CA PRO A 266 37.22 -42.50 -12.54
C PRO A 266 37.33 -43.81 -11.77
N ALA A 267 36.19 -44.49 -11.59
CA ALA A 267 36.18 -45.82 -11.00
C ALA A 267 36.89 -46.81 -11.93
N ASN A 268 38.01 -47.39 -11.48
CA ASN A 268 38.70 -48.47 -12.17
C ASN A 268 38.19 -49.84 -11.70
N LEU A 269 38.26 -50.84 -12.57
CA LEU A 269 38.01 -52.22 -12.16
C LEU A 269 39.20 -52.70 -11.31
N PRO A 270 38.98 -53.54 -10.29
CA PRO A 270 40.07 -54.08 -9.48
C PRO A 270 40.95 -55.00 -10.34
N ASP A 271 42.24 -54.67 -10.43
CA ASP A 271 43.23 -55.45 -11.21
C ASP A 271 43.47 -56.86 -10.63
N THR A 272 43.12 -57.07 -9.36
CA THR A 272 43.24 -58.36 -8.68
C THR A 272 41.96 -58.70 -7.91
N PRO A 273 41.51 -59.97 -7.92
CA PRO A 273 40.35 -60.38 -7.13
C PRO A 273 40.64 -60.18 -5.64
N SER A 274 39.75 -59.49 -4.93
CA SER A 274 39.86 -59.25 -3.48
C SER A 274 39.69 -60.53 -2.64
N PHE A 275 39.02 -61.54 -3.20
CA PHE A 275 38.82 -62.84 -2.58
C PHE A 275 38.50 -63.91 -3.65
N PRO A 276 38.95 -65.18 -3.53
CA PRO A 276 39.90 -65.73 -2.56
C PRO A 276 41.38 -65.55 -3.00
N ASN A 277 42.28 -65.35 -2.02
CA ASN A 277 43.73 -65.26 -2.27
C ASN A 277 44.29 -66.60 -2.75
N ARG A 278 44.43 -66.74 -4.07
CA ARG A 278 44.80 -68.01 -4.73
C ARG A 278 46.05 -68.65 -4.10
N LEU A 279 47.11 -67.86 -3.88
CA LEU A 279 48.37 -68.31 -3.27
C LEU A 279 48.20 -68.89 -1.85
N LEU A 280 47.40 -68.23 -1.01
CA LEU A 280 47.16 -68.66 0.36
C LEU A 280 46.34 -69.96 0.39
N PHE A 281 45.31 -70.06 -0.45
CA PHE A 281 44.49 -71.26 -0.57
C PHE A 281 45.26 -72.44 -1.17
N THR A 282 46.09 -72.22 -2.20
CA THR A 282 46.93 -73.27 -2.78
C THR A 282 48.01 -73.72 -1.80
N GLY A 283 48.67 -72.78 -1.10
CA GLY A 283 49.69 -73.09 -0.10
C GLY A 283 49.11 -73.85 1.09
N GLY A 284 47.96 -73.41 1.60
CA GLY A 284 47.24 -74.10 2.67
C GLY A 284 46.79 -75.51 2.27
N GLY A 285 46.22 -75.66 1.08
CA GLY A 285 45.80 -76.96 0.55
C GLY A 285 46.96 -77.95 0.40
N LEU A 286 48.09 -77.49 -0.16
CA LEU A 286 49.28 -78.32 -0.33
C LEU A 286 49.89 -78.73 1.01
N GLY A 287 50.01 -77.79 1.95
CA GLY A 287 50.52 -78.05 3.30
C GLY A 287 49.67 -79.06 4.07
N MET A 288 48.34 -78.90 4.02
CA MET A 288 47.40 -79.82 4.65
C MET A 288 47.41 -81.21 4.00
N GLY A 289 47.56 -81.28 2.67
CA GLY A 289 47.73 -82.53 1.94
C GLY A 289 48.99 -83.31 2.32
N LEU A 290 50.14 -82.62 2.42
CA LEU A 290 51.40 -83.24 2.86
C LEU A 290 51.33 -83.72 4.32
N ALA A 291 50.74 -82.91 5.21
CA ALA A 291 50.56 -83.29 6.61
C ALA A 291 49.71 -84.55 6.76
N LEU A 292 48.59 -84.64 6.00
CA LEU A 292 47.75 -85.84 5.97
C LEU A 292 48.47 -87.04 5.38
N GLY A 293 49.23 -86.86 4.29
CA GLY A 293 50.00 -87.93 3.66
C GLY A 293 51.08 -88.52 4.58
N LEU A 294 51.88 -87.66 5.23
CA LEU A 294 52.88 -88.08 6.21
C LEU A 294 52.22 -88.73 7.44
N GLY A 295 51.10 -88.17 7.91
CA GLY A 295 50.32 -88.75 9.01
C GLY A 295 49.84 -90.17 8.68
N LEU A 296 49.34 -90.39 7.46
CA LEU A 296 48.93 -91.72 6.99
C LEU A 296 50.11 -92.68 6.86
N ALA A 297 51.25 -92.22 6.32
CA ALA A 297 52.45 -93.05 6.19
C ALA A 297 52.99 -93.51 7.56
N LEU A 298 53.09 -92.60 8.54
CA LEU A 298 53.49 -92.92 9.90
C LEU A 298 52.49 -93.86 10.59
N TRP A 299 51.19 -93.65 10.38
CA TRP A 299 50.16 -94.56 10.89
C TRP A 299 50.34 -95.97 10.33
N LEU A 300 50.59 -96.10 9.02
CA LEU A 300 50.81 -97.39 8.36
C LEU A 300 52.08 -98.06 8.89
N GLU A 301 53.17 -97.32 9.05
CA GLU A 301 54.44 -97.82 9.60
C GLU A 301 54.29 -98.32 11.05
N LEU A 302 53.59 -97.56 11.91
CA LEU A 302 53.30 -97.96 13.30
C LEU A 302 52.45 -99.24 13.39
N ARG A 303 51.71 -99.60 12.33
CA ARG A 303 50.98 -100.87 12.27
C ARG A 303 51.76 -101.99 11.59
N ASP A 304 52.88 -101.71 10.93
CA ASP A 304 53.74 -102.74 10.37
C ASP A 304 54.45 -103.48 11.52
N LYS A 305 54.32 -104.81 11.54
CA LYS A 305 54.95 -105.70 12.52
C LYS A 305 56.05 -106.55 11.88
N ALA A 306 56.49 -106.20 10.67
CA ALA A 306 57.55 -106.92 9.98
C ALA A 306 58.92 -106.68 10.64
N ILE A 307 59.58 -107.76 11.05
CA ILE A 307 60.94 -107.74 11.58
C ILE A 307 61.90 -107.59 10.38
N ARG A 308 62.52 -106.41 10.22
CA ARG A 308 63.40 -106.13 9.06
C ARG A 308 64.86 -105.91 9.44
N THR A 309 65.12 -105.56 10.70
CA THR A 309 66.47 -105.20 11.16
C THR A 309 66.98 -106.18 12.21
N GLU A 310 68.30 -106.37 12.30
CA GLU A 310 68.94 -107.22 13.31
C GLU A 310 68.54 -106.83 14.75
N GLN A 311 68.30 -105.53 14.98
CA GLN A 311 67.82 -104.99 16.25
C GLN A 311 66.38 -105.38 16.56
N ASP A 312 65.52 -105.54 15.54
CA ASP A 312 64.12 -105.95 15.71
C ASP A 312 64.00 -107.43 16.13
N VAL A 313 64.90 -108.29 15.63
CA VAL A 313 64.99 -109.72 16.01
C VAL A 313 65.39 -109.85 17.49
N ALA A 314 66.42 -109.11 17.91
CA ALA A 314 66.91 -109.12 19.29
C ALA A 314 65.86 -108.55 20.27
N ALA A 315 65.14 -107.48 19.89
CA ALA A 315 64.09 -106.88 20.70
C ALA A 315 62.83 -107.76 20.81
N ALA A 316 62.47 -108.49 19.75
CA ALA A 316 61.29 -109.38 19.75
C ALA A 316 61.52 -110.71 20.49
N LEU A 317 62.73 -111.27 20.43
CA LEU A 317 63.05 -112.60 20.98
C LEU A 317 63.84 -112.57 22.29
N GLY A 318 64.36 -111.40 22.70
CA GLY A 318 65.05 -111.21 23.98
C GLY A 318 66.40 -111.94 24.11
N LEU A 319 67.00 -112.37 23.00
CA LEU A 319 68.23 -113.15 22.95
C LEU A 319 69.28 -112.46 22.06
N PRO A 320 70.59 -112.51 22.40
CA PRO A 320 71.64 -111.94 21.56
C PRO A 320 71.77 -112.71 20.24
N MET A 321 71.77 -111.98 19.12
CA MET A 321 71.89 -112.57 17.79
C MET A 321 73.34 -113.02 17.54
N LEU A 322 73.53 -114.31 17.20
CA LEU A 322 74.87 -114.90 17.06
C LEU A 322 75.45 -114.85 15.64
N VAL A 323 74.62 -114.92 14.59
CA VAL A 323 75.04 -114.87 13.17
C VAL A 323 73.89 -114.34 12.30
N SER A 324 74.17 -113.42 11.37
CA SER A 324 73.27 -113.08 10.26
C SER A 324 73.76 -113.76 8.97
N VAL A 325 72.85 -114.45 8.26
CA VAL A 325 73.15 -115.09 6.98
C VAL A 325 72.66 -114.17 5.86
N PRO A 326 73.56 -113.58 5.05
CA PRO A 326 73.15 -112.75 3.94
C PRO A 326 72.52 -113.61 2.83
N TRP A 327 71.38 -113.18 2.32
CA TRP A 327 70.77 -113.78 1.14
C TRP A 327 71.58 -113.39 -0.11
N LEU A 328 72.15 -114.38 -0.80
CA LEU A 328 72.80 -114.23 -2.11
C LEU A 328 71.83 -114.77 -3.17
N THR A 329 71.29 -113.89 -4.03
CA THR A 329 70.42 -114.30 -5.14
C THR A 329 71.25 -114.44 -6.42
N ASP A 330 71.37 -115.68 -6.92
CA ASP A 330 71.80 -116.00 -8.28
C ASP A 330 70.59 -116.14 -9.21
N GLY A 331 70.75 -115.73 -10.47
CA GLY A 331 69.64 -115.43 -11.39
C GLY A 331 68.87 -116.63 -11.95
N ILE A 332 67.60 -116.39 -12.32
CA ILE A 332 66.85 -116.93 -13.48
C ILE A 332 65.56 -116.11 -13.64
N GLU A 333 65.19 -115.94 -14.92
CA GLU A 333 64.12 -115.17 -15.53
C GLU A 333 62.66 -115.60 -15.22
N THR A 334 61.78 -114.60 -15.39
CA THR A 334 60.43 -114.62 -16.01
C THR A 334 59.19 -115.17 -15.27
N LYS A 335 58.33 -114.21 -14.87
CA LYS A 335 57.08 -113.81 -15.58
C LYS A 335 55.73 -114.13 -14.90
N ASP A 336 55.00 -113.03 -14.67
CA ASP A 336 53.53 -112.82 -14.60
C ASP A 336 52.74 -113.46 -13.41
N GLU A 337 51.75 -112.82 -12.79
CA GLU A 337 50.88 -111.73 -13.26
C GLU A 337 50.10 -111.04 -12.11
N ASN A 338 49.70 -109.79 -12.38
CA ASN A 338 48.49 -109.08 -11.93
C ASN A 338 48.31 -108.58 -10.47
N ARG A 339 48.36 -107.24 -10.32
CA ARG A 339 47.11 -106.44 -10.31
C ARG A 339 47.33 -104.95 -10.65
N LYS A 340 46.62 -104.51 -11.69
CA LYS A 340 46.41 -103.14 -12.17
C LYS A 340 45.60 -102.29 -11.18
N PHE A 341 45.87 -100.97 -11.09
CA PHE A 341 44.83 -99.95 -11.31
C PHE A 341 45.41 -98.52 -11.55
N TRP A 342 45.11 -97.99 -12.75
CA TRP A 342 45.02 -96.58 -13.19
C TRP A 342 46.27 -95.67 -13.21
N GLY A 343 46.61 -94.94 -14.29
CA GLY A 343 46.00 -94.75 -15.61
C GLY A 343 45.72 -93.28 -15.96
N ARG A 344 46.68 -92.57 -16.57
CA ARG A 344 46.57 -91.78 -17.83
C ARG A 344 47.71 -90.76 -17.97
N SER A 345 48.54 -90.98 -18.98
CA SER A 345 49.47 -90.03 -19.57
C SER A 345 48.88 -89.41 -20.84
N LYS A 346 49.22 -88.15 -21.10
CA LYS A 346 49.26 -87.55 -22.44
C LYS A 346 50.51 -86.67 -22.50
N GLN A 347 51.37 -86.90 -23.49
CA GLN A 347 52.35 -85.94 -23.98
C GLN A 347 52.49 -86.04 -25.52
N PRO A 348 53.04 -85.00 -26.17
CA PRO A 348 52.74 -84.50 -27.55
C PRO A 348 53.79 -85.04 -28.58
N PRO A 349 54.11 -84.45 -29.78
CA PRO A 349 53.75 -83.17 -30.41
C PRO A 349 53.53 -83.15 -31.96
N GLU A 350 53.42 -81.91 -32.50
CA GLU A 350 53.61 -81.44 -33.90
C GLU A 350 52.58 -81.79 -34.98
N GLU A 351 51.99 -80.77 -35.64
CA GLU A 351 52.43 -80.28 -36.97
C GLU A 351 51.51 -79.17 -37.54
N SER A 352 52.17 -78.11 -38.03
CA SER A 352 52.00 -77.35 -39.29
C SER A 352 50.62 -77.03 -39.95
N LYS A 353 50.62 -75.82 -40.54
CA LYS A 353 49.88 -75.35 -41.74
C LYS A 353 48.37 -75.10 -41.60
N GLU A 354 47.69 -74.24 -42.36
CA GLU A 354 47.94 -73.11 -43.27
C GLU A 354 46.51 -72.77 -43.75
N LYS A 355 46.13 -71.47 -43.86
CA LYS A 355 45.02 -70.91 -44.69
C LYS A 355 43.61 -71.59 -44.61
N GLU A 356 42.50 -70.88 -44.41
CA GLU A 356 41.85 -70.01 -45.40
C GLU A 356 40.56 -69.42 -44.78
N THR A 357 40.14 -68.29 -45.36
CA THR A 357 38.83 -67.60 -45.38
C THR A 357 37.58 -68.52 -45.29
N VAL A 358 36.39 -68.11 -44.87
CA VAL A 358 35.43 -67.20 -45.56
C VAL A 358 34.26 -66.83 -44.61
N GLU A 359 33.72 -65.62 -44.81
CA GLU A 359 32.46 -65.04 -44.29
C GLU A 359 31.21 -65.94 -44.39
N VAL A 360 30.24 -65.73 -43.49
CA VAL A 360 28.93 -65.11 -43.78
C VAL A 360 28.50 -64.29 -42.56
#